data_AF-A0A248LBM0-F1
#
_entry.id   AF-A0A248LBM0-F1
#
_cell.length_a   1.000
_cell.length_b   1.000
_cell.length_c   1.000
_cell.angle_alpha   90.00
_cell.angle_beta   90.00
_cell.angle_gamma   90.00
#
_symmetry.space_group_name_H-M   'P 1'
#
loop_
_entity.id
_entity.type
_entity.pdbx_description
1 polymer ?
#
loop_
_entity_poly.entity_id
_entity_poly.type
_entity_poly.pdbx_seq_one_letter_code
_entity_poly.pdbx_strand_id
1 'polypeptide(L)' 'MHRGGYQILLVTGGEGWYQEEGKEARFLTSGDVVVTQDGVKDWHGASKNSWFQHIAITAGSPEWLEVVSDSHYGRLK' A
#
# COMPACT_ATOMS: atom_id res chain seq x y z
N MET A 1 -1.18 6.27 -6.78
CA MET A 1 -2.47 6.28 -7.48
C MET A 1 -2.31 5.64 -8.84
N HIS A 2 -3.30 4.86 -9.27
CA HIS A 2 -3.31 4.19 -10.57
C HIS A 2 -4.31 4.89 -11.49
N ARG A 3 -3.96 5.07 -12.77
CA ARG A 3 -4.78 5.73 -13.79
C ARG A 3 -5.12 4.77 -14.93
N GLY A 4 -6.41 4.75 -15.30
CA GLY A 4 -6.93 3.87 -16.33
C GLY A 4 -6.87 2.39 -15.97
N GLY A 5 -6.93 2.04 -14.67
CA GLY A 5 -6.85 0.65 -14.25
C GLY A 5 -6.90 0.44 -12.73
N TYR A 6 -6.08 -0.47 -12.21
CA TYR A 6 -6.11 -0.92 -10.81
C TYR A 6 -4.75 -1.46 -10.38
N GLN A 7 -4.60 -1.67 -9.07
CA GLN A 7 -3.50 -2.45 -8.52
C GLN A 7 -4.02 -3.52 -7.55
N ILE A 8 -3.47 -4.72 -7.66
CA ILE A 8 -3.69 -5.82 -6.73
C ILE A 8 -2.37 -6.11 -6.03
N LEU A 9 -2.40 -6.18 -4.70
CA LEU A 9 -1.30 -6.65 -3.88
C LEU A 9 -1.63 -8.05 -3.36
N LEU A 10 -0.72 -8.99 -3.58
CA LEU A 10 -0.77 -10.33 -2.98
C LEU A 10 0.40 -10.44 -2.01
N VAL A 11 0.12 -10.40 -0.71
CA VAL A 11 1.16 -10.39 0.33
C VAL A 11 1.73 -11.79 0.51
N THR A 12 3.05 -11.92 0.38
CA THR A 12 3.73 -13.22 0.44
C THR A 12 4.55 -13.42 1.71
N GLY A 13 4.95 -12.35 2.40
CA GLY A 13 5.71 -12.47 3.64
C GLY A 13 5.99 -11.14 4.34
N GLY A 14 6.39 -11.24 5.60
CA GLY A 14 6.66 -10.09 6.46
C GLY A 14 5.39 -9.38 6.92
N GLU A 15 5.56 -8.16 7.43
CA GLU A 15 4.48 -7.34 7.99
C GLU A 15 4.55 -5.92 7.42
N GLY A 16 3.42 -5.42 6.95
CA GLY A 16 3.35 -4.15 6.24
C GLY A 16 2.09 -3.35 6.52
N TRP A 17 1.98 -2.24 5.83
CA TRP A 17 0.85 -1.33 5.85
C TRP A 17 0.36 -1.06 4.44
N TYR A 18 -0.95 -0.83 4.33
CA TYR A 18 -1.59 -0.22 3.18
C TYR A 18 -2.54 0.87 3.68
N GLN A 19 -2.62 1.99 2.97
CA GLN A 19 -3.56 3.03 3.32
C GLN A 19 -4.01 3.82 2.09
N GLU A 20 -5.31 4.08 2.03
CA GLU A 20 -5.91 5.06 1.12
C GLU A 20 -6.04 6.41 1.81
N GLU A 21 -5.94 7.50 1.05
CA GLU A 21 -6.10 8.86 1.58
C GLU A 21 -7.44 9.01 2.33
N GLY A 22 -7.36 9.56 3.56
CA GLY A 22 -8.51 9.78 4.42
C GLY A 22 -9.04 8.54 5.15
N LYS A 23 -8.49 7.35 4.91
CA LYS A 23 -8.86 6.11 5.62
C LYS A 23 -7.82 5.71 6.67
N GLU A 24 -8.22 4.84 7.58
CA GLU A 24 -7.29 4.20 8.51
C GLU A 24 -6.32 3.28 7.77
N ALA A 25 -5.08 3.21 8.24
CA ALA A 25 -4.09 2.29 7.70
C ALA A 25 -4.44 0.84 8.08
N ARG A 26 -4.41 -0.05 7.08
CA ARG A 26 -4.63 -1.48 7.23
C ARG A 26 -3.29 -2.18 7.41
N PHE A 27 -3.15 -2.93 8.51
CA PHE A 27 -2.03 -3.84 8.71
C PHE A 27 -2.13 -5.04 7.78
N LEU A 28 -1.01 -5.48 7.23
CA LEU A 28 -0.94 -6.55 6.23
C LEU A 28 0.04 -7.65 6.65
N THR A 29 -0.36 -8.89 6.42
CA THR A 29 0.40 -10.12 6.67
C THR A 29 0.28 -11.08 5.49
N SER A 30 1.10 -12.15 5.47
CA SER A 30 1.07 -13.14 4.38
C SER A 30 -0.34 -13.73 4.16
N GLY A 31 -0.78 -13.78 2.91
CA GLY A 31 -2.13 -14.20 2.53
C GLY A 31 -3.14 -13.06 2.37
N ASP A 32 -2.83 -11.85 2.85
CA ASP A 32 -3.67 -10.69 2.59
C ASP A 32 -3.71 -10.31 1.10
N VAL A 33 -4.88 -9.86 0.67
CA VAL A 33 -5.12 -9.30 -0.66
C VAL A 33 -5.65 -7.88 -0.53
N VAL A 34 -5.09 -6.97 -1.32
CA VAL A 34 -5.55 -5.58 -1.46
C VAL A 34 -5.87 -5.32 -2.92
N VAL A 35 -6.97 -4.63 -3.19
CA VAL A 35 -7.35 -4.16 -4.53
C VAL A 35 -7.57 -2.66 -4.45
N THR A 36 -6.68 -1.89 -5.06
CA THR A 36 -6.81 -0.45 -5.23
C THR A 36 -7.44 -0.15 -6.59
N GLN A 37 -8.58 0.54 -6.58
CA GLN A 37 -9.28 0.96 -7.80
C GLN A 37 -8.65 2.20 -8.44
N ASP A 38 -9.05 2.48 -9.68
CA ASP A 38 -8.63 3.67 -10.42
C ASP A 38 -8.86 4.96 -9.63
N GLY A 39 -7.90 5.88 -9.71
CA GLY A 39 -8.02 7.19 -9.08
C GLY A 39 -7.93 7.21 -7.55
N VAL A 40 -7.73 6.06 -6.90
CA VAL A 40 -7.49 6.01 -5.45
C VAL A 40 -6.03 6.36 -5.17
N LYS A 41 -5.83 7.37 -4.32
CA LYS A 41 -4.53 7.70 -3.77
C LYS A 41 -4.22 6.78 -2.60
N ASP A 42 -3.21 5.95 -2.77
CA ASP A 42 -2.78 4.96 -1.81
C ASP A 42 -1.25 4.95 -1.63
N TRP A 43 -0.82 4.33 -0.53
CA TRP A 43 0.55 3.88 -0.34
C TRP A 43 0.56 2.51 0.35
N HIS A 44 1.62 1.76 0.16
CA HIS A 44 1.89 0.52 0.89
C HIS A 44 3.39 0.37 1.14
N GLY A 45 3.75 -0.34 2.20
CA GLY A 45 5.15 -0.52 2.56
C GLY A 45 5.31 -1.41 3.78
N ALA A 46 6.56 -1.63 4.18
CA ALA A 46 6.86 -2.40 5.38
C ALA A 46 6.30 -1.75 6.64
N SER A 47 6.21 -2.49 7.74
CA SER A 47 6.05 -1.94 9.07
C SER A 47 7.42 -1.50 9.62
N LYS A 48 7.42 -0.76 10.73
CA LYS A 48 8.66 -0.21 11.32
C LYS A 48 9.67 -1.30 11.75
N ASN A 49 9.18 -2.47 12.15
CA ASN A 49 9.98 -3.52 12.80
C ASN A 49 10.06 -4.81 11.99
N SER A 50 9.58 -4.83 10.75
CA SER A 50 9.57 -6.02 9.91
C SER A 50 9.90 -5.68 8.47
N TRP A 51 10.44 -6.65 7.75
CA TRP A 51 10.48 -6.58 6.28
C TRP A 51 9.08 -6.87 5.73
N PHE A 52 8.85 -6.58 4.46
CA PHE A 52 7.56 -6.83 3.80
C PHE A 52 7.77 -7.19 2.34
N GLN A 53 7.05 -8.21 1.88
CA GLN A 53 7.11 -8.69 0.51
C GLN A 53 5.69 -8.97 0.01
N HIS A 54 5.44 -8.52 -1.22
CA HIS A 54 4.20 -8.80 -1.93
C HIS A 54 4.47 -8.81 -3.44
N ILE A 55 3.55 -9.42 -4.18
CA ILE A 55 3.46 -9.30 -5.63
C ILE A 55 2.50 -8.15 -5.93
N ALA A 56 2.88 -7.24 -6.82
CA ALA A 56 2.00 -6.18 -7.32
C ALA A 56 1.60 -6.49 -8.77
N ILE A 57 0.29 -6.57 -9.02
CA ILE A 57 -0.28 -6.74 -10.37
C ILE A 57 -1.00 -5.45 -10.69
N THR A 58 -0.51 -4.70 -11.68
CA THR A 58 -1.02 -3.37 -12.01
C THR A 58 -1.50 -3.33 -13.46
N ALA A 59 -2.67 -2.74 -13.67
CA ALA A 59 -3.16 -2.34 -14.98
C ALA A 59 -3.29 -0.81 -15.02
N GLY A 60 -2.99 -0.20 -16.16
CA GLY A 60 -2.91 1.26 -16.30
C GLY A 60 -1.52 1.82 -15.98
N SER A 61 -1.44 3.10 -15.64
CA SER A 61 -0.19 3.79 -15.34
C SER A 61 -0.17 4.36 -13.91
N PRO A 62 1.00 4.38 -13.24
CA PRO A 62 1.14 5.03 -11.95
C PRO A 62 1.22 6.56 -12.12
N GLU A 63 0.51 7.27 -11.25
CA GLU A 63 0.74 8.68 -10.97
C GLU A 63 1.42 8.79 -9.60
N TRP A 64 2.66 9.27 -9.61
CA TRP A 64 3.45 9.53 -8.40
C TRP A 64 3.07 10.87 -7.82
N LEU A 65 2.89 10.89 -6.50
CA LEU A 65 2.46 12.06 -5.75
C LEU A 65 3.53 12.39 -4.69
N GLU A 66 3.16 13.12 -3.65
CA GLU A 66 4.05 13.43 -2.55
C GLU A 66 4.43 12.18 -1.73
N VAL A 67 5.58 12.27 -1.06
CA VAL A 67 6.06 11.22 -0.16
C VAL A 67 5.21 11.14 1.11
N VAL A 68 5.04 9.93 1.64
CA VAL A 68 4.49 9.73 2.97
C VAL A 68 5.49 10.29 3.99
N SER A 69 5.04 11.22 4.84
CA SER A 69 5.95 11.82 5.82
C SER A 69 6.35 10.84 6.93
N ASP A 70 7.60 10.92 7.39
CA ASP A 70 8.13 10.12 8.50
C ASP A 70 7.26 10.25 9.77
N SER A 71 6.75 11.46 10.03
CA SER A 71 5.88 11.71 11.19
C SER A 71 4.54 10.96 11.09
N HIS A 72 3.98 10.84 9.89
CA HIS A 72 2.75 10.11 9.66
C HIS A 72 3.00 8.61 9.80
N TYR A 73 3.99 8.11 9.07
CA TYR A 73 4.38 6.70 9.08
C TYR A 73 4.79 6.24 10.49
N GLY A 74 5.53 7.05 11.24
CA GLY A 74 5.97 6.75 12.60
C GLY A 74 4.87 6.72 13.66
N ARG A 75 3.64 7.16 13.36
CA ARG A 75 2.46 7.01 14.24
C ARG A 75 1.75 5.67 14.08
N LEU A 76 2.04 4.94 13.01
CA LEU A 76 1.49 3.60 12.78
C LEU A 76 2.18 2.62 13.73
N LYS A 77 1.38 1.76 14.37
CA LYS A 77 1.83 0.85 15.44
C LYS A 77 2.11 -0.54 14.92
#